data_AF-H6QBL2-F1
#
_entry.id   AF-H6QBL2-F1
#
_cell.length_a   1.000
_cell.length_b   1.000
_cell.length_c   1.000
_cell.angle_alpha   90.00
_cell.angle_beta   90.00
_cell.angle_gamma   90.00
#
_symmetry.space_group_name_H-M   'P 1'
#
loop_
_entity.id
_entity.type
_entity.pdbx_description
1 polymer ?
#
loop_
_entity_poly.entity_id
_entity_poly.type
_entity_poly.pdbx_seq_one_letter_code
_entity_poly.pdbx_strand_id
1 'polypeptide(L)'
;MRPRKNSPTSYPKFLSKNFKVVAIAESFRFEDGFSVYAGVRATRDAVVEDAAFAVAKIGGKDGTGAAENIIAMLMRPDVSILMLDGCIVSFYNWIDGEALYAKFQKPVACYVFEEPEGRVEEAVKKLFPDWPERLRAIERLGSPIPYYTKAGYKIYVRSWGIDPVYAGKAAELAMKLGKMPEPLRVARIMAAGARALLNTLSLRLLNGH
;
A
#
# COMPACT_ATOMS: atom_id res chain seq x y z
N MET A 1 -7.44 34.89 34.27
CA MET A 1 -6.98 33.48 34.16
C MET A 1 -7.72 32.84 32.99
N ARG A 2 -7.07 32.62 31.83
CA ARG A 2 -7.74 31.98 30.68
C ARG A 2 -7.94 30.50 30.98
N PRO A 3 -9.12 29.91 30.73
CA PRO A 3 -9.31 28.48 30.94
C PRO A 3 -8.39 27.70 29.99
N ARG A 4 -7.63 26.73 30.53
CA ARG A 4 -6.90 25.75 29.73
C ARG A 4 -7.94 25.02 28.86
N LYS A 5 -7.82 25.14 27.53
CA LYS A 5 -8.51 24.23 26.61
C LYS A 5 -8.01 22.82 26.92
N ASN A 6 -8.83 22.02 27.60
CA ASN A 6 -8.73 20.57 27.51
C ASN A 6 -8.97 20.21 26.04
N SER A 7 -7.91 19.85 25.32
CA SER A 7 -7.99 19.34 23.96
C SER A 7 -8.28 17.84 24.00
N PRO A 8 -9.46 17.35 23.58
CA PRO A 8 -9.69 15.92 23.46
C PRO A 8 -9.24 15.50 22.06
N THR A 9 -7.96 15.17 21.88
CA THR A 9 -7.50 14.35 20.75
C THR A 9 -6.33 13.49 21.20
N SER A 10 -6.62 12.59 22.14
CA SER A 10 -5.76 11.46 22.42
C SER A 10 -5.80 10.56 21.17
N TYR A 11 -4.87 10.78 20.23
CA TYR A 11 -4.63 9.80 19.17
C TYR A 11 -4.30 8.45 19.79
N PRO A 12 -4.56 7.33 19.08
CA PRO A 12 -3.98 6.06 19.49
C PRO A 12 -2.47 6.24 19.72
N LYS A 13 -1.94 5.73 20.83
CA LYS A 13 -0.54 5.96 21.27
C LYS A 13 0.49 5.64 20.18
N PHE A 14 0.15 4.76 19.24
CA PHE A 14 1.00 4.38 18.11
C PHE A 14 1.12 5.45 17.01
N LEU A 15 0.18 6.41 16.88
CA LEU A 15 0.29 7.55 15.95
C LEU A 15 1.05 8.72 16.58
N SER A 16 2.22 8.42 17.14
CA SER A 16 3.10 9.41 17.78
C SER A 16 3.74 10.36 16.75
N LYS A 17 4.46 11.39 17.20
CA LYS A 17 5.17 12.32 16.30
C LYS A 17 6.15 11.60 15.35
N ASN A 18 6.70 10.46 15.76
CA ASN A 18 7.75 9.74 15.04
C ASN A 18 7.34 8.30 14.73
N PHE A 19 6.05 8.02 14.54
CA PHE A 19 5.62 6.67 14.21
C PHE A 19 6.27 6.20 12.90
N LYS A 20 6.61 4.92 12.86
CA LYS A 20 7.22 4.29 11.70
C LYS A 20 6.22 3.41 10.99
N VAL A 21 6.43 3.28 9.68
CA VAL A 21 5.59 2.51 8.78
C VAL A 21 6.45 1.55 7.98
N VAL A 22 5.84 0.47 7.53
CA VAL A 22 6.28 -0.19 6.30
C VAL A 22 5.28 0.22 5.23
N ALA A 23 5.76 0.91 4.19
CA ALA A 23 4.95 1.42 3.09
C ALA A 23 5.31 0.65 1.82
N ILE A 24 4.31 0.07 1.15
CA ILE A 24 4.50 -0.79 -0.03
C ILE A 24 3.71 -0.22 -1.20
N ALA A 25 4.37 -0.17 -2.36
CA ALA A 25 3.77 0.17 -3.63
C ALA A 25 4.29 -0.76 -4.71
N GLU A 26 3.61 -0.76 -5.86
CA GLU A 26 3.96 -1.59 -7.01
C GLU A 26 4.08 -0.78 -8.30
N SER A 27 4.74 -1.37 -9.29
CA SER A 27 4.87 -0.81 -10.62
C SER A 27 4.91 -1.94 -11.64
N PHE A 28 4.12 -1.83 -12.70
CA PHE A 28 4.14 -2.76 -13.82
C PHE A 28 3.86 -2.05 -15.14
N ARG A 29 4.29 -2.70 -16.22
CA ARG A 29 3.73 -2.54 -17.56
C ARG A 29 3.45 -3.93 -18.11
N PHE A 30 2.42 -4.07 -18.94
CA PHE A 30 2.07 -5.38 -19.51
C PHE A 30 3.23 -6.04 -20.26
N GLU A 31 4.05 -5.25 -20.95
CA GLU A 31 5.25 -5.69 -21.67
C GLU A 31 6.34 -6.29 -20.78
N ASP A 32 6.35 -5.96 -19.49
CA ASP A 32 7.37 -6.43 -18.54
C ASP A 32 7.10 -7.89 -18.10
N GLY A 33 5.86 -8.38 -18.22
CA GLY A 33 5.46 -9.73 -17.81
C GLY A 33 5.33 -9.95 -16.29
N PHE A 34 5.85 -9.04 -15.47
CA PHE A 34 5.75 -9.06 -14.00
C PHE A 34 5.50 -7.65 -13.45
N SER A 35 4.98 -7.58 -12.22
CA SER A 35 4.95 -6.37 -11.42
C SER A 35 6.07 -6.38 -10.39
N VAL A 36 6.72 -5.23 -10.20
CA VAL A 36 7.71 -5.00 -9.15
C VAL A 36 7.04 -4.34 -7.97
N TYR A 37 7.19 -4.94 -6.80
CA TYR A 37 6.77 -4.41 -5.52
C TYR A 37 8.00 -3.85 -4.82
N ALA A 38 7.87 -2.68 -4.23
CA ALA A 38 8.88 -2.11 -3.37
C ALA A 38 8.25 -1.71 -2.04
N GLY A 39 8.95 -2.02 -0.94
CA GLY A 39 8.61 -1.56 0.38
C GLY A 39 9.71 -0.70 0.97
N VAL A 40 9.32 0.27 1.78
CA VAL A 40 10.24 1.04 2.62
C VAL A 40 9.81 0.99 4.07
N ARG A 41 10.77 0.80 4.97
CA ARG A 41 10.59 1.14 6.39
C ARG A 41 11.00 2.58 6.57
N ALA A 42 10.07 3.42 7.00
CA ALA A 42 10.33 4.85 7.16
C ALA A 42 9.58 5.43 8.34
N THR A 43 10.06 6.57 8.85
CA THR A 43 9.23 7.43 9.69
C THR A 43 8.06 8.02 8.89
N ARG A 44 7.03 8.53 9.57
CA ARG A 44 5.93 9.26 8.91
C ARG A 44 6.42 10.44 8.03
N ASP A 45 7.57 11.02 8.38
CA ASP A 45 8.18 12.14 7.66
C ASP A 45 9.11 11.66 6.52
N ALA A 46 9.04 10.37 6.17
CA ALA A 46 9.79 9.70 5.10
C ALA A 46 11.32 9.71 5.25
N VAL A 47 11.81 9.74 6.50
CA VAL A 47 13.18 9.28 6.77
C VAL A 47 13.20 7.77 6.58
N VAL A 48 13.73 7.32 5.43
CA VAL A 48 13.84 5.91 5.05
C VAL A 48 14.99 5.26 5.81
N GLU A 49 14.71 4.14 6.45
CA GLU A 49 15.69 3.36 7.22
C GLU A 49 16.07 2.05 6.53
N ASP A 50 15.19 1.49 5.71
CA ASP A 50 15.41 0.23 5.00
C ASP A 50 14.46 0.10 3.80
N ALA A 51 14.82 -0.73 2.82
CA ALA A 51 14.01 -0.99 1.63
C ALA A 51 14.14 -2.44 1.14
N ALA A 52 13.05 -3.00 0.62
CA ALA A 52 13.00 -4.35 0.10
C ALA A 52 12.15 -4.42 -1.17
N PHE A 53 12.40 -5.42 -2.00
CA PHE A 53 11.72 -5.62 -3.28
C PHE A 53 11.20 -7.04 -3.39
N ALA A 54 10.11 -7.20 -4.12
CA ALA A 54 9.58 -8.48 -4.56
C ALA A 54 9.00 -8.34 -5.97
N VAL A 55 8.71 -9.47 -6.61
CA VAL A 55 7.98 -9.50 -7.88
C VAL A 55 6.71 -10.33 -7.72
N ALA A 56 5.68 -9.96 -8.48
CA ALA A 56 4.45 -10.74 -8.58
C ALA A 56 4.02 -10.83 -10.05
N LYS A 57 3.23 -11.85 -10.37
CA LYS A 57 2.67 -12.01 -11.71
C LYS A 57 1.60 -10.94 -11.98
N ILE A 58 1.66 -10.31 -13.15
CA ILE A 58 0.58 -9.42 -13.65
C ILE A 58 -0.67 -10.29 -13.88
N GLY A 59 -1.80 -9.91 -13.31
CA GLY A 59 -3.01 -10.76 -13.32
C GLY A 59 -2.88 -12.03 -12.47
N GLY A 60 -1.85 -12.11 -11.63
CA GLY A 60 -1.64 -13.23 -10.71
C GLY A 60 -2.58 -13.25 -9.51
N LYS A 61 -2.25 -14.12 -8.56
CA LYS A 61 -2.90 -14.26 -7.24
C LYS A 61 -1.86 -14.21 -6.10
N ASP A 62 -0.66 -13.75 -6.41
CA ASP A 62 0.56 -13.77 -5.61
C ASP A 62 0.93 -12.41 -5.01
N GLY A 63 0.11 -11.37 -5.23
CA GLY A 63 0.38 -10.01 -4.72
C GLY A 63 0.46 -9.95 -3.20
N THR A 64 -0.38 -10.72 -2.50
CA THR A 64 -0.34 -10.85 -1.04
C THR A 64 0.99 -11.46 -0.59
N GLY A 65 1.44 -12.54 -1.23
CA GLY A 65 2.72 -13.19 -0.91
C GLY A 65 3.92 -12.27 -1.16
N ALA A 66 3.90 -11.49 -2.25
CA ALA A 66 4.93 -10.49 -2.53
C ALA A 66 5.00 -9.42 -1.44
N ALA A 67 3.84 -8.91 -0.98
CA ALA A 67 3.77 -7.98 0.14
C ALA A 67 4.27 -8.61 1.46
N GLU A 68 3.89 -9.86 1.75
CA GLU A 68 4.36 -10.58 2.94
C GLU A 68 5.88 -10.71 2.98
N ASN A 69 6.52 -11.03 1.85
CA ASN A 69 7.98 -11.15 1.77
C ASN A 69 8.66 -9.82 2.11
N ILE A 70 8.16 -8.72 1.54
CA ILE A 70 8.65 -7.37 1.84
C ILE A 70 8.46 -7.02 3.32
N ILE A 71 7.27 -7.28 3.87
CA ILE A 71 6.99 -6.98 5.28
C ILE A 71 7.92 -7.80 6.17
N ALA A 72 8.11 -9.09 5.92
CA ALA A 72 8.99 -9.94 6.71
C ALA A 72 10.44 -9.41 6.78
N MET A 73 10.96 -8.86 5.68
CA MET A 73 12.31 -8.26 5.64
C MET A 73 12.38 -6.94 6.42
N LEU A 74 11.36 -6.10 6.27
CA LEU A 74 11.34 -4.74 6.80
C LEU A 74 10.77 -4.62 8.21
N MET A 75 10.06 -5.64 8.70
CA MET A 75 9.32 -5.53 9.95
C MET A 75 10.25 -5.43 11.16
N ARG A 76 9.94 -4.46 12.02
CA ARG A 76 10.60 -4.26 13.32
C ARG A 76 9.55 -3.92 14.38
N PRO A 77 9.83 -4.14 15.68
CA PRO A 77 8.85 -3.93 16.75
C PRO A 77 8.25 -2.52 16.79
N ASP A 78 9.03 -1.51 16.38
CA ASP A 78 8.66 -0.09 16.36
C ASP A 78 7.77 0.33 15.19
N VAL A 79 7.50 -0.57 14.23
CA VAL A 79 6.54 -0.28 13.16
C VAL A 79 5.13 -0.24 13.72
N SER A 80 4.44 0.85 13.39
CA SER A 80 3.13 1.20 13.95
C SER A 80 1.98 0.84 13.00
N ILE A 81 2.21 0.85 11.69
CA ILE A 81 1.20 0.53 10.67
C ILE A 81 1.87 0.09 9.36
N LEU A 82 1.23 -0.84 8.66
CA LEU A 82 1.54 -1.24 7.29
C LEU A 82 0.67 -0.40 6.34
N MET A 83 1.30 0.35 5.43
CA MET A 83 0.63 1.20 4.45
C MET A 83 0.80 0.59 3.05
N LEU A 84 -0.29 0.48 2.30
CA LEU A 84 -0.32 -0.11 0.96
C LEU A 84 -0.88 0.90 -0.05
N ASP A 85 -0.19 1.06 -1.19
CA ASP A 85 -0.64 1.84 -2.35
C ASP A 85 -1.66 1.03 -3.16
N GLY A 86 -2.87 0.92 -2.61
CA GLY A 86 -3.94 0.07 -3.15
C GLY A 86 -3.90 -1.38 -2.67
N CYS A 87 -5.06 -2.03 -2.70
CA CYS A 87 -5.22 -3.46 -2.41
C CYS A 87 -5.56 -4.27 -3.67
N ILE A 88 -6.06 -3.64 -4.73
CA ILE A 88 -6.26 -4.24 -6.05
C ILE A 88 -5.16 -3.64 -6.92
N VAL A 89 -4.23 -4.47 -7.35
CA VAL A 89 -2.92 -4.08 -7.88
C VAL A 89 -2.54 -4.96 -9.06
N SER A 90 -1.51 -4.59 -9.83
CA SER A 90 -0.88 -5.46 -10.83
C SER A 90 -1.87 -6.18 -11.75
N PHE A 91 -2.85 -5.42 -12.28
CA PHE A 91 -3.94 -5.92 -13.13
C PHE A 91 -4.85 -6.96 -12.44
N TYR A 92 -5.66 -6.50 -11.48
CA TYR A 92 -6.61 -7.33 -10.71
C TYR A 92 -5.97 -8.44 -9.86
N ASN A 93 -4.66 -8.42 -9.63
CA ASN A 93 -4.04 -9.08 -8.48
C ASN A 93 -4.46 -8.33 -7.21
N TRP A 94 -4.22 -8.92 -6.04
CA TRP A 94 -4.62 -8.29 -4.78
C TRP A 94 -3.66 -8.53 -3.63
N ILE A 95 -3.72 -7.61 -2.69
CA ILE A 95 -3.09 -7.71 -1.37
C ILE A 95 -4.21 -7.85 -0.35
N ASP A 96 -4.28 -9.00 0.30
CA ASP A 96 -5.24 -9.29 1.36
C ASP A 96 -4.76 -8.66 2.69
N GLY A 97 -5.31 -7.49 3.01
CA GLY A 97 -4.94 -6.78 4.23
C GLY A 97 -5.41 -7.46 5.52
N GLU A 98 -6.43 -8.31 5.46
CA GLU A 98 -6.87 -9.10 6.62
C GLU A 98 -5.85 -10.20 6.91
N ALA A 99 -5.39 -10.91 5.88
CA ALA A 99 -4.32 -11.90 6.00
C ALA A 99 -3.03 -11.28 6.55
N LEU A 100 -2.64 -10.10 6.04
CA LEU A 100 -1.48 -9.37 6.55
C LEU A 100 -1.63 -8.97 8.02
N TYR A 101 -2.81 -8.47 8.42
CA TYR A 101 -3.08 -8.13 9.82
C TYR A 101 -3.00 -9.38 10.72
N ALA A 102 -3.64 -10.48 10.31
CA ALA A 102 -3.62 -11.73 11.05
C ALA A 102 -2.19 -12.27 11.22
N LYS A 103 -1.34 -12.17 10.19
CA LYS A 103 0.03 -12.68 10.21
C LYS A 103 0.99 -11.80 11.03
N PHE A 104 0.96 -10.49 10.82
CA PHE A 104 1.96 -9.58 11.40
C PHE A 104 1.50 -8.88 12.68
N GLN A 105 0.21 -8.95 13.02
CA GLN A 105 -0.39 -8.30 14.20
C GLN A 105 -0.09 -6.79 14.27
N LYS A 106 0.05 -6.18 13.09
CA LYS A 106 0.20 -4.73 12.91
C LYS A 106 -0.97 -4.20 12.11
N PRO A 107 -1.55 -3.05 12.48
CA PRO A 107 -2.57 -2.39 11.67
C PRO A 107 -2.16 -2.32 10.19
N VAL A 108 -3.10 -2.60 9.30
CA VAL A 108 -2.91 -2.55 7.84
C VAL A 108 -3.88 -1.56 7.26
N ALA A 109 -3.43 -0.75 6.31
CA ALA A 109 -4.30 0.14 5.56
C ALA A 109 -3.89 0.20 4.08
N CYS A 110 -4.90 0.06 3.21
CA CYS A 110 -4.80 0.32 1.79
C CYS A 110 -5.38 1.69 1.47
N TYR A 111 -4.62 2.47 0.72
CA TYR A 111 -4.99 3.82 0.32
C TYR A 111 -5.20 3.88 -1.18
N VAL A 112 -6.30 4.49 -1.60
CA VAL A 112 -6.56 4.84 -2.99
C VAL A 112 -6.80 6.34 -3.05
N PHE A 113 -6.14 6.99 -3.99
CA PHE A 113 -6.09 8.45 -4.06
C PHE A 113 -7.05 9.05 -5.08
N GLU A 114 -7.66 8.23 -5.92
CA GLU A 114 -8.75 8.60 -6.82
C GLU A 114 -10.04 7.90 -6.37
N GLU A 115 -11.17 8.41 -6.85
CA GLU A 115 -12.45 7.73 -6.67
C GLU A 115 -12.34 6.31 -7.25
N PRO A 116 -12.67 5.26 -6.46
CA PRO A 116 -12.74 3.90 -6.97
C PRO A 116 -13.88 3.83 -7.99
N GLU A 117 -13.54 4.09 -9.25
CA GLU A 117 -14.46 4.04 -10.39
C GLU A 117 -14.28 2.74 -11.16
N GLY A 118 -15.30 2.39 -11.93
CA GLY A 118 -15.26 1.27 -12.88
C GLY A 118 -16.02 0.03 -12.43
N ARG A 119 -16.16 -0.89 -13.39
CA ARG A 119 -16.94 -2.12 -13.25
C ARG A 119 -16.00 -3.30 -13.05
N VAL A 120 -15.39 -3.37 -11.86
CA VAL A 120 -14.41 -4.40 -11.50
C VAL A 120 -14.95 -5.80 -11.78
N GLU A 121 -16.20 -6.06 -11.41
CA GLU A 121 -16.86 -7.35 -11.65
C GLU A 121 -16.95 -7.72 -13.14
N GLU A 122 -17.43 -6.81 -13.99
CA GLU A 122 -17.55 -7.05 -15.43
C GLU A 122 -16.18 -7.30 -16.07
N ALA A 123 -15.18 -6.49 -15.70
CA ALA A 123 -13.82 -6.64 -16.20
C ALA A 123 -13.21 -7.98 -15.76
N VAL A 124 -13.36 -8.35 -14.49
CA VAL A 124 -12.83 -9.61 -13.95
C VAL A 124 -13.47 -10.81 -14.65
N LYS A 125 -14.81 -10.82 -14.83
CA LYS A 125 -15.53 -11.88 -15.56
C LYS A 125 -15.07 -12.02 -17.01
N LYS A 126 -14.73 -10.92 -17.68
CA LYS A 126 -14.29 -10.92 -19.07
C LYS A 126 -12.83 -11.36 -19.23
N LEU A 127 -11.96 -10.94 -18.32
CA LEU A 127 -10.50 -11.04 -18.48
C LEU A 127 -9.90 -12.30 -17.87
N PHE A 128 -10.61 -12.94 -16.93
CA PHE A 128 -10.02 -14.01 -16.11
C PHE A 128 -10.88 -15.29 -16.13
N PRO A 129 -10.31 -16.47 -16.42
CA PRO A 129 -11.02 -17.73 -16.29
C PRO A 129 -11.29 -18.10 -14.81
N ASP A 130 -10.44 -17.64 -13.89
CA ASP A 130 -10.58 -17.80 -12.43
C ASP A 130 -11.45 -16.71 -11.80
N TRP A 131 -12.27 -16.00 -12.59
CA TRP A 131 -13.06 -14.87 -12.12
C TRP A 131 -13.91 -15.14 -10.87
N PRO A 132 -14.51 -16.33 -10.60
CA PRO A 132 -15.31 -16.51 -9.39
C PRO A 132 -14.47 -16.43 -8.12
N GLU A 133 -13.27 -16.99 -8.14
CA GLU A 133 -12.34 -16.93 -7.00
C GLU A 133 -11.78 -15.52 -6.83
N ARG A 134 -11.36 -14.90 -7.93
CA ARG A 134 -10.79 -13.55 -7.95
C ARG A 134 -11.79 -12.52 -7.47
N LEU A 135 -13.03 -12.60 -7.93
CA LEU A 135 -14.09 -11.67 -7.51
C LEU A 135 -14.37 -11.82 -6.01
N ARG A 136 -14.48 -13.05 -5.49
CA ARG A 136 -14.62 -13.29 -4.05
C ARG A 136 -13.48 -12.70 -3.25
N ALA A 137 -12.24 -12.83 -3.73
CA ALA A 137 -11.08 -12.26 -3.04
C ALA A 137 -11.14 -10.72 -3.02
N ILE A 138 -11.50 -10.10 -4.14
CA ILE A 138 -11.66 -8.63 -4.23
C ILE A 138 -12.82 -8.13 -3.38
N GLU A 139 -13.96 -8.82 -3.37
CA GLU A 139 -15.13 -8.48 -2.57
C GLU A 139 -14.84 -8.53 -1.06
N ARG A 140 -14.03 -9.52 -0.62
CA ARG A 140 -13.58 -9.62 0.78
C ARG A 140 -12.75 -8.43 1.25
N LEU A 141 -12.10 -7.71 0.34
CA LEU A 141 -11.40 -6.46 0.70
C LEU A 141 -12.37 -5.38 1.19
N GLY A 142 -13.66 -5.51 0.90
CA GLY A 142 -14.70 -4.56 1.25
C GLY A 142 -14.63 -3.26 0.44
N SER A 143 -15.61 -2.40 0.68
CA SER A 143 -15.66 -1.04 0.12
C SER A 143 -14.75 -0.11 0.91
N PRO A 144 -13.95 0.74 0.24
CA PRO A 144 -13.12 1.69 0.95
C PRO A 144 -13.98 2.84 1.49
N ILE A 145 -13.60 3.37 2.65
CA ILE A 145 -14.30 4.48 3.29
C ILE A 145 -13.60 5.80 2.91
N PRO A 146 -14.34 6.84 2.49
CA PRO A 146 -13.74 8.13 2.20
C PRO A 146 -13.24 8.80 3.47
N TYR A 147 -12.04 9.39 3.39
CA TYR A 147 -11.45 10.23 4.41
C TYR A 147 -11.10 11.60 3.81
N TYR A 148 -11.56 12.66 4.46
CA TYR A 148 -11.33 14.03 4.05
C TYR A 148 -10.21 14.62 4.90
N THR A 149 -9.09 14.95 4.26
CA THR A 149 -7.95 15.60 4.90
C THR A 149 -8.25 17.07 5.16
N LYS A 150 -7.56 17.66 6.14
CA LYS A 150 -7.58 19.11 6.43
C LYS A 150 -7.04 19.95 5.27
N ALA A 151 -6.20 19.36 4.42
CA ALA A 151 -5.67 20.00 3.22
C ALA A 151 -6.67 19.99 2.03
N GLY A 152 -7.88 19.45 2.21
CA GLY A 152 -8.93 19.41 1.19
C GLY A 152 -8.87 18.21 0.24
N TYR A 153 -7.92 17.29 0.43
CA TYR A 153 -7.89 16.03 -0.33
C TYR A 153 -8.91 15.02 0.19
N LYS A 154 -9.55 14.30 -0.74
CA LYS A 154 -10.34 13.09 -0.49
C LYS A 154 -9.47 11.88 -0.82
N ILE A 155 -9.31 10.98 0.14
CA ILE A 155 -8.66 9.67 -0.06
C ILE A 155 -9.62 8.56 0.36
N TYR A 156 -9.38 7.35 -0.11
CA TYR A 156 -10.22 6.19 0.17
C TYR A 156 -9.40 5.14 0.91
N VAL A 157 -9.95 4.64 2.02
CA VAL A 157 -9.21 3.81 2.97
C VAL A 157 -9.92 2.49 3.19
N ARG A 158 -9.19 1.39 3.04
CA ARG A 158 -9.52 0.10 3.65
C ARG A 158 -8.57 -0.14 4.79
N SER A 159 -9.03 -0.68 5.91
CA SER A 159 -8.15 -0.95 7.04
C SER A 159 -8.55 -2.18 7.83
N TRP A 160 -7.54 -2.81 8.43
CA TRP A 160 -7.66 -4.00 9.27
C TRP A 160 -6.84 -3.80 10.54
N GLY A 161 -7.41 -4.17 11.69
CA GLY A 161 -6.79 -3.94 13.01
C GLY A 161 -6.77 -2.46 13.45
N ILE A 162 -7.45 -1.57 12.73
CA ILE A 162 -7.54 -0.13 13.03
C ILE A 162 -8.82 0.46 12.42
N ASP A 163 -9.43 1.41 13.13
CA ASP A 163 -10.54 2.20 12.60
C ASP A 163 -10.12 2.98 11.33
N PRO A 164 -10.91 2.96 10.25
CA PRO A 164 -10.62 3.67 9.00
C PRO A 164 -10.34 5.16 9.18
N VAL A 165 -10.95 5.83 10.17
CA VAL A 165 -10.68 7.25 10.49
C VAL A 165 -9.24 7.43 10.97
N TYR A 166 -8.73 6.53 11.81
CA TYR A 166 -7.34 6.59 12.28
C TYR A 166 -6.35 6.15 11.20
N ALA A 167 -6.71 5.21 10.33
CA ALA A 167 -5.90 4.88 9.15
C ALA A 167 -5.79 6.05 8.18
N GLY A 168 -6.89 6.76 7.91
CA GLY A 168 -6.89 8.01 7.14
C GLY A 168 -6.05 9.11 7.80
N LYS A 169 -6.14 9.23 9.13
CA LYS A 169 -5.31 10.16 9.91
C LYS A 169 -3.82 9.83 9.82
N ALA A 170 -3.45 8.55 9.85
CA ALA A 170 -2.07 8.10 9.71
C ALA A 170 -1.50 8.51 8.34
N ALA A 171 -2.29 8.32 7.27
CA ALA A 171 -1.93 8.80 5.94
C ALA A 171 -1.76 10.33 5.93
N GLU A 172 -2.73 11.09 6.45
CA GLU A 172 -2.65 12.56 6.50
C GLU A 172 -1.39 13.06 7.23
N LEU A 173 -1.04 12.45 8.36
CA LEU A 173 0.17 12.81 9.13
C LEU A 173 1.48 12.51 8.39
N ALA A 174 1.44 11.60 7.42
CA ALA A 174 2.57 11.23 6.59
C ALA A 174 2.60 11.96 5.24
N MET A 175 1.63 12.82 4.93
CA MET A 175 1.63 13.63 3.71
C MET A 175 2.60 14.80 3.82
N LYS A 176 3.40 15.00 2.76
CA LYS A 176 4.30 16.16 2.61
C LYS A 176 3.98 16.95 1.35
N LEU A 177 3.78 16.24 0.25
CA LEU A 177 3.51 16.81 -1.06
C LEU A 177 2.25 16.15 -1.64
N GLY A 178 1.15 16.90 -1.70
CA GLY A 178 -0.11 16.43 -2.25
C GLY A 178 -0.84 15.42 -1.35
N LYS A 179 -1.68 14.59 -1.99
CA LYS A 179 -2.61 13.65 -1.32
C LYS A 179 -2.03 12.29 -0.94
N MET A 180 -0.78 12.00 -1.30
CA MET A 180 -0.15 10.69 -1.04
C MET A 180 0.78 10.77 0.17
N PRO A 181 0.71 9.82 1.12
CA PRO A 181 1.72 9.67 2.16
C PRO A 181 3.12 9.55 1.57
N GLU A 182 4.05 10.32 2.10
CA GLU A 182 5.41 10.42 1.57
C GLU A 182 6.14 9.06 1.56
N PRO A 183 6.01 8.17 2.57
CA PRO A 183 6.56 6.82 2.49
C PRO A 183 6.03 5.99 1.31
N LEU A 184 4.74 6.10 0.96
CA LEU A 184 4.17 5.42 -0.21
C LEU A 184 4.68 6.03 -1.52
N ARG A 185 4.82 7.36 -1.57
CA ARG A 185 5.41 8.06 -2.72
C ARG A 185 6.83 7.55 -2.99
N VAL A 186 7.63 7.37 -1.95
CA VAL A 186 8.99 6.83 -2.05
C VAL A 186 8.98 5.37 -2.51
N ALA A 187 8.15 4.51 -1.90
CA ALA A 187 8.01 3.12 -2.31
C ALA A 187 7.64 3.01 -3.80
N ARG A 188 6.72 3.84 -4.28
CA ARG A 188 6.30 3.86 -5.69
C ARG A 188 7.42 4.26 -6.65
N ILE A 189 8.25 5.22 -6.26
CA ILE A 189 9.43 5.62 -7.04
C ILE A 189 10.45 4.48 -7.08
N MET A 190 10.69 3.83 -5.95
CA MET A 190 11.60 2.68 -5.88
C MET A 190 11.10 1.52 -6.76
N ALA A 191 9.80 1.19 -6.71
CA ALA A 191 9.21 0.16 -7.55
C ALA A 191 9.40 0.48 -9.05
N ALA A 192 9.13 1.72 -9.45
CA ALA A 192 9.31 2.15 -10.84
C ALA A 192 10.79 2.12 -11.28
N GLY A 193 11.71 2.55 -10.41
CA GLY A 193 13.15 2.51 -10.67
C GLY A 193 13.69 1.08 -10.78
N ALA A 194 13.30 0.19 -9.86
CA ALA A 194 13.70 -1.22 -9.89
C ALA A 194 13.14 -1.93 -11.13
N ARG A 195 11.89 -1.65 -11.53
CA ARG A 195 11.32 -2.14 -12.79
C ARG A 195 12.14 -1.70 -14.00
N ALA A 196 12.51 -0.43 -14.08
CA ALA A 196 13.35 0.08 -15.18
C ALA A 196 14.75 -0.57 -15.21
N LEU A 197 15.33 -0.84 -14.03
CA LEU A 197 16.60 -1.57 -13.91
C LEU A 197 16.46 -3.01 -14.43
N LEU A 198 15.44 -3.75 -13.97
CA LEU A 198 15.21 -5.14 -14.39
C LEU A 198 15.01 -5.24 -15.90
N ASN A 199 14.28 -4.31 -16.51
CA ASN A 199 14.13 -4.26 -17.97
C ASN A 199 15.46 -4.03 -18.68
N THR A 200 16.29 -3.11 -18.17
CA THR A 200 17.64 -2.88 -18.72
C THR A 200 18.51 -4.14 -18.65
N LEU A 201 18.44 -4.88 -17.54
CA LEU A 201 19.20 -6.11 -17.35
C LEU A 201 18.71 -7.25 -18.25
N SER A 202 17.39 -7.43 -18.37
CA SER A 202 16.80 -8.41 -19.29
C SER A 202 17.23 -8.17 -20.73
N LEU A 203 17.27 -6.92 -21.17
CA LEU A 203 17.78 -6.55 -22.50
C LEU A 203 19.26 -6.88 -22.66
N ARG A 204 20.10 -6.68 -21.64
CA ARG A 204 21.53 -7.04 -21.70
C ARG A 204 21.74 -8.54 -21.81
N LEU A 205 21.02 -9.33 -21.01
CA LEU A 205 21.08 -10.79 -21.03
C LEU A 205 20.62 -11.36 -22.37
N LEU A 206 19.58 -10.78 -22.99
CA LEU A 206 19.12 -11.17 -24.32
C LEU A 206 20.11 -10.78 -25.44
N ASN A 207 20.85 -9.70 -25.25
CA ASN A 207 21.82 -9.20 -26.22
C ASN A 207 23.25 -9.78 -26.04
N GLY A 208 23.45 -10.70 -25.08
CA GLY A 208 24.69 -11.47 -24.95
C GLY A 208 25.94 -10.65 -24.57
N HIS A 209 25.77 -9.56 -23.81
CA HIS A 209 26.88 -8.74 -23.29
C HIS A 209 27.10 -8.95 -21.78
#